data_AF-A0A150LBH4-F1
#
_entry.id   AF-A0A150LBH4-F1
#
_cell.length_a   1.000
_cell.length_b   1.000
_cell.length_c   1.000
_cell.angle_alpha   90.00
_cell.angle_beta   90.00
_cell.angle_gamma   90.00
#
_symmetry.space_group_name_H-M   'P 1'
#
loop_
_entity.id
_entity.type
_entity.pdbx_description
1 polymer ?
#
loop_
_entity_poly.entity_id
_entity_poly.type
_entity_poly.pdbx_seq_one_letter_code
_entity_poly.pdbx_strand_id
1 'polypeptide(L)' 'MGKIRKTYDAKFKKKAVDLYWKEGMGYKTVAKELGITSMGETL' A
#
# COMPACT_ATOMS: atom_id res chain seq x y z
N MET A 1 -21.47 -10.42 2.32
CA MET A 1 -20.10 -10.97 2.21
C MET A 1 -19.11 -9.81 2.23
N GLY A 2 -18.48 -9.57 3.39
CA GLY A 2 -17.67 -8.37 3.63
C GLY A 2 -16.28 -8.47 3.01
N LYS A 3 -15.80 -7.38 2.40
CA LYS A 3 -14.40 -7.27 1.95
C LYS A 3 -13.48 -7.51 3.14
N ILE A 4 -12.65 -8.55 3.05
CA ILE A 4 -11.62 -8.85 4.04
C ILE A 4 -10.65 -7.66 4.05
N ARG A 5 -10.68 -6.88 5.14
CA ARG A 5 -9.77 -5.76 5.33
C ARG A 5 -8.44 -6.29 5.85
N LYS A 6 -7.38 -6.19 5.04
CA LYS A 6 -6.01 -6.35 5.54
C LYS A 6 -5.67 -5.13 6.40
N THR A 7 -5.45 -5.37 7.68
CA THR A 7 -4.93 -4.35 8.61
C THR A 7 -3.42 -4.47 8.64
N TYR A 8 -2.74 -3.34 8.44
CA TYR A 8 -1.29 -3.27 8.50
C TYR A 8 -0.84 -2.57 9.78
N ASP A 9 0.30 -3.01 10.30
CA ASP A 9 0.90 -2.47 11.52
C ASP A 9 1.43 -1.03 11.33
N ALA A 10 1.69 -0.32 12.42
CA ALA A 10 2.14 1.07 12.40
C ALA A 10 3.47 1.24 11.66
N LYS A 11 4.39 0.26 11.79
CA LYS A 11 5.68 0.26 11.08
C LYS A 11 5.49 0.23 9.56
N PHE A 12 4.51 -0.54 9.09
CA PHE A 12 4.20 -0.66 7.67
C PHE A 12 3.57 0.63 7.13
N LYS A 13 2.62 1.22 7.87
CA LYS A 13 2.02 2.51 7.52
C LYS A 13 3.06 3.63 7.45
N LYS A 14 4.00 3.65 8.41
CA LYS A 14 5.09 4.64 8.43
C LYS A 14 6.00 4.50 7.21
N LYS A 15 6.32 3.27 6.78
CA LYS A 15 7.10 3.03 5.56
C LYS A 15 6.39 3.57 4.31
N ALA A 16 5.07 3.39 4.20
CA ALA A 16 4.28 3.94 3.10
C ALA A 16 4.31 5.47 3.03
N VAL A 17 4.19 6.13 4.18
CA VAL A 17 4.27 7.59 4.28
C VAL A 17 5.68 8.07 3.94
N ASP A 18 6.72 7.35 4.38
CA ASP A 18 8.11 7.69 4.07
C ASP A 18 8.40 7.65 2.57
N LEU A 19 7.97 6.59 1.88
CA LEU A 19 8.13 6.44 0.42
C LEU A 19 7.36 7.53 -0.34
N TYR A 20 6.14 7.82 0.08
CA TYR A 20 5.32 8.87 -0.54
C TYR A 20 5.93 10.26 -0.34
N TRP A 21 6.37 10.58 0.88
CA TRP A 21 6.79 11.92 1.27
C TRP A 21 8.27 12.22 1.01
N LYS A 22 9.17 11.26 1.22
CA LYS A 22 10.62 11.46 1.06
C LYS A 22 11.12 11.16 -0.35
N GLU A 23 10.65 10.07 -0.96
CA GLU A 23 11.05 9.71 -2.33
C GLU A 23 10.14 10.35 -3.39
N GLY A 24 9.10 11.07 -2.97
CA GLY A 24 8.16 11.71 -3.90
C GLY A 24 7.39 10.69 -4.75
N MET A 25 7.28 9.44 -4.29
CA MET A 25 6.62 8.39 -5.05
C MET A 25 5.11 8.57 -5.08
N GLY A 26 4.51 8.37 -6.26
CA GLY A 26 3.06 8.30 -6.38
C GLY A 26 2.46 7.11 -5.64
N TYR A 27 1.20 7.24 -5.17
CA TYR A 27 0.53 6.22 -4.37
C TYR A 27 0.49 4.83 -5.03
N LYS A 28 0.38 4.75 -6.36
CA LYS A 28 0.42 3.48 -7.11
C LYS A 28 1.78 2.80 -7.02
N THR A 29 2.85 3.57 -7.11
CA THR A 29 4.24 3.07 -7.01
C THR A 29 4.53 2.60 -5.60
N VAL A 30 4.15 3.39 -4.59
CA VAL A 30 4.25 3.00 -3.17
C VAL A 30 3.48 1.71 -2.90
N ALA A 31 2.25 1.60 -3.42
CA ALA A 31 1.43 0.40 -3.27
C ALA A 31 2.08 -0.82 -3.92
N LYS A 32 2.62 -0.69 -5.14
CA LYS A 32 3.36 -1.75 -5.84
C LYS A 32 4.61 -2.19 -5.06
N GLU A 33 5.38 -1.24 -4.54
CA GLU A 33 6.60 -1.51 -3.79
C GLU A 33 6.34 -2.17 -2.44
N LEU A 34 5.24 -1.81 -1.80
CA LEU A 34 4.80 -2.42 -0.54
C LEU A 34 3.98 -3.69 -0.73
N GLY A 35 3.79 -4.16 -1.97
CA GLY A 35 2.97 -5.33 -2.28
C GLY A 35 1.49 -5.15 -1.88
N ILE A 36 1.05 -3.90 -1.73
CA ILE A 36 -0.35 -3.51 -1.54
C ILE A 36 -1.01 -3.46 -2.92
N THR A 37 -0.96 -4.57 -3.64
CA THR A 37 -1.77 -4.70 -4.84
C THR A 37 -3.21 -4.89 -4.40
N SER A 38 -4.12 -4.08 -4.93
CA SER A 38 -5.54 -4.40 -4.89
C SER A 38 -5.70 -5.76 -5.57
N MET A 39 -5.82 -6.83 -4.79
CA MET A 39 -6.19 -8.15 -5.26
C MET A 39 -7.62 -8.03 -5.80
N GLY A 40 -7.73 -7.61 -7.05
CA GLY A 40 -8.92 -7.01 -7.65
C GLY A 40 -8.68 -6.47 -9.07
N GLU A 41 -7.43 -6.39 -9.52
CA GLU A 41 -7.07 -6.48 -10.95
C GLU A 41 -6.51 -7.88 -11.22
N THR A 42 -7.40 -8.86 -11.24
CA THR A 42 -7.28 -10.06 -12.08
C THR A 42 -8.53 -10.08 -12.92
N LEU A 43 -8.32 -10.22 -14.24
CA LEU A 43 -9.22 -10.10 -15.40
C LEU A 43 -9.12 -8.73 -16.08
#